data_AF-B8BXA3-F1
#
_entry.id   AF-B8BXA3-F1
#
_cell.length_a   1.000
_cell.length_b   1.000
_cell.length_c   1.000
_cell.angle_alpha   90.00
_cell.angle_beta   90.00
_cell.angle_gamma   90.00
#
_symmetry.space_group_name_H-M   'P 1'
#
loop_
_entity.id
_entity.type
_entity.pdbx_description
1 polymer ?
#
loop_
_entity_poly.entity_id
_entity_poly.type
_entity_poly.pdbx_seq_one_letter_code
_entity_poly.pdbx_strand_id
1 'polypeptide(L)'
;MHVRPSSRLSAGRLPRTSTSSPSSVDNLIDQEERNRQHRAGQAKRRFEKEVRRNDRISVLESTHQLSDAEQKELLALCKVRDSFEEQYDSDAFTEEHTEFKRQHNQAFLGLTRYCQQQRQLEMEKVSVFFLDGADGGTTRHLIEEGGLDASQCYVANRHLSTCKSLRLSGGGLLPNDNVVHLTAAEALSPESDATDDENQTTFAGIDFTSYYFDGCGGFVPHIIGMMTSALIRNENINDNACTAVGFSLMGGNRNVIEKEMKVCQALALIAKTRGMRTRHALDDPERYGIPYGISKTYDGTFTSWILLEPDN
;
A
#
# COMPACT_ATOMS: atom_id res chain seq x y z
N MET A 1 -60.48 24.80 71.41
CA MET A 1 -59.37 25.69 71.79
C MET A 1 -58.06 25.02 71.37
N HIS A 2 -57.25 25.77 70.60
CA HIS A 2 -55.80 25.61 70.27
C HIS A 2 -55.28 24.26 69.74
N VAL A 3 -54.91 24.10 68.45
CA VAL A 3 -53.83 24.71 67.62
C VAL A 3 -52.41 24.22 68.00
N ARG A 4 -51.86 23.32 67.14
CA ARG A 4 -50.47 23.08 66.61
C ARG A 4 -49.24 23.17 67.56
N PRO A 5 -48.14 22.38 67.33
CA PRO A 5 -47.33 22.35 66.08
C PRO A 5 -46.90 20.93 65.60
N SER A 6 -46.82 20.64 64.29
CA SER A 6 -45.76 20.93 63.30
C SER A 6 -44.35 20.44 63.64
N SER A 7 -43.96 19.27 63.11
CA SER A 7 -42.80 19.05 62.20
C SER A 7 -42.35 17.58 62.19
N ARG A 8 -42.64 16.86 61.09
CA ARG A 8 -41.90 15.64 60.71
C ARG A 8 -41.16 15.97 59.42
N LEU A 9 -39.86 16.25 59.53
CA LEU A 9 -38.94 16.16 58.40
C LEU A 9 -38.32 14.76 58.43
N SER A 10 -38.90 13.85 57.65
CA SER A 10 -38.22 12.62 57.25
C SER A 10 -37.11 13.00 56.28
N ALA A 11 -35.86 12.85 56.71
CA ALA A 11 -34.70 12.95 55.83
C ALA A 11 -34.84 11.89 54.72
N GLY A 12 -35.15 12.36 53.51
CA GLY A 12 -35.16 11.53 52.31
C GLY A 12 -33.78 10.96 52.08
N ARG A 13 -33.68 9.64 52.07
CA ARG A 13 -32.50 8.91 51.60
C ARG A 13 -32.42 9.14 50.08
N LEU A 14 -31.52 10.00 49.64
CA LEU A 14 -31.23 10.17 48.22
C LEU A 14 -30.76 8.81 47.64
N PRO A 15 -31.14 8.46 46.39
CA PRO A 15 -30.58 7.30 45.72
C PRO A 15 -29.07 7.52 45.59
N ARG A 16 -28.27 6.56 46.06
CA ARG A 16 -26.86 6.48 45.68
C ARG A 16 -26.81 6.33 44.16
N THR A 17 -26.49 7.41 43.47
CA THR A 17 -26.01 7.35 42.09
C THR A 17 -24.77 6.46 42.10
N SER A 18 -24.87 5.31 41.44
CA SER A 18 -23.74 4.46 41.13
C SER A 18 -22.82 5.25 40.22
N THR A 19 -21.79 5.86 40.79
CA THR A 19 -20.66 6.37 40.04
C THR A 19 -20.01 5.17 39.36
N SER A 20 -20.21 5.04 38.05
CA SER A 20 -19.45 4.15 37.19
C SER A 20 -17.96 4.40 37.46
N SER A 21 -17.29 3.37 37.94
CA SER A 21 -15.90 3.43 38.35
C SER A 21 -15.03 3.70 37.12
N PRO A 22 -14.07 4.66 37.16
CA PRO A 22 -13.12 4.89 36.07
C PRO A 22 -12.44 3.60 35.60
N SER A 23 -12.22 2.67 36.54
CA SER A 23 -11.63 1.36 36.29
C SER A 23 -12.38 0.48 35.27
N SER A 24 -13.68 0.68 35.05
CA SER A 24 -14.43 -0.17 34.10
C SER A 24 -14.22 0.25 32.64
N VAL A 25 -14.02 1.55 32.39
CA VAL A 25 -13.77 2.07 31.05
C VAL A 25 -12.31 1.86 30.67
N ASP A 26 -11.38 2.11 31.60
CA ASP A 26 -9.94 1.86 31.40
C ASP A 26 -9.67 0.37 31.12
N ASN A 27 -10.34 -0.54 31.84
CA ASN A 27 -10.23 -1.99 31.59
C ASN A 27 -10.79 -2.40 30.22
N LEU A 28 -11.84 -1.73 29.73
CA LEU A 28 -12.41 -1.99 28.40
C LEU A 28 -11.47 -1.49 27.29
N ILE A 29 -10.87 -0.31 27.46
CA ILE A 29 -9.86 0.24 26.54
C ILE A 29 -8.65 -0.69 26.48
N ASP A 30 -8.10 -1.10 27.63
CA ASP A 30 -6.97 -2.04 27.71
C ASP A 30 -7.28 -3.40 27.10
N GLN A 31 -8.53 -3.86 27.19
CA GLN A 31 -8.95 -5.12 26.60
C GLN A 31 -9.12 -5.00 25.08
N GLU A 32 -9.65 -3.89 24.60
CA GLU A 32 -9.78 -3.64 23.18
C GLU A 32 -8.42 -3.44 22.51
N GLU A 33 -7.49 -2.75 23.16
CA GLU A 33 -6.12 -2.58 22.67
C GLU A 33 -5.39 -3.93 22.59
N ARG A 34 -5.51 -4.78 23.62
CA ARG A 34 -4.99 -6.16 23.58
C ARG A 34 -5.62 -6.99 22.46
N ASN A 35 -6.93 -6.85 22.23
CA ASN A 35 -7.62 -7.53 21.14
C ASN A 35 -7.16 -7.02 19.77
N ARG A 36 -6.91 -5.72 19.62
CA ARG A 36 -6.32 -5.13 18.39
C ARG A 36 -4.92 -5.67 18.15
N GLN A 37 -4.06 -5.69 19.16
CA GLN A 37 -2.70 -6.26 19.05
C GLN A 37 -2.72 -7.75 18.67
N HIS A 38 -3.65 -8.52 19.25
CA HIS A 38 -3.80 -9.94 18.91
C HIS A 38 -4.30 -10.15 17.47
N ARG A 39 -5.28 -9.36 17.02
CA ARG A 39 -5.76 -9.37 15.62
C ARG A 39 -4.63 -9.00 14.64
N ALA A 40 -3.89 -7.92 14.93
CA ALA A 40 -2.73 -7.51 14.15
C ALA A 40 -1.65 -8.61 14.09
N GLY A 41 -1.41 -9.30 15.20
CA GLY A 41 -0.49 -10.44 15.26
C GLY A 41 -0.93 -11.62 14.41
N GLN A 42 -2.23 -11.93 14.36
CA GLN A 42 -2.77 -12.97 13.50
C GLN A 42 -2.71 -12.60 12.01
N ALA A 43 -3.10 -11.36 11.67
CA ALA A 43 -3.00 -10.84 10.31
C ALA A 43 -1.54 -10.91 9.81
N LYS A 44 -0.59 -10.48 10.63
CA LYS A 44 0.84 -10.58 10.33
C LYS A 44 1.30 -12.02 10.05
N ARG A 45 0.89 -13.00 10.87
CA ARG A 45 1.25 -14.41 10.66
C ARG A 45 0.64 -15.00 9.39
N ARG A 46 -0.61 -14.65 9.09
CA ARG A 46 -1.28 -15.06 7.84
C ARG A 46 -0.56 -14.49 6.63
N PHE A 47 -0.21 -13.20 6.70
CA PHE A 47 0.55 -12.52 5.67
C PHE A 47 1.96 -13.12 5.49
N GLU A 48 2.71 -13.38 6.56
CA GLU A 48 4.02 -14.06 6.47
C GLU A 48 3.94 -15.46 5.85
N LYS A 49 2.87 -16.22 6.14
CA LYS A 49 2.64 -17.53 5.52
C LYS A 49 2.35 -17.39 4.02
N GLU A 50 1.57 -16.39 3.64
CA GLU A 50 1.31 -16.06 2.25
C GLU A 50 2.59 -15.68 1.52
N VAL A 51 3.43 -14.84 2.12
CA VAL A 51 4.70 -14.47 1.50
C VAL A 51 5.52 -15.72 1.21
N ARG A 52 5.73 -16.58 2.21
CA ARG A 52 6.53 -17.80 2.01
C ARG A 52 5.96 -18.68 0.89
N ARG A 53 4.63 -18.69 0.77
CA ARG A 53 3.95 -19.35 -0.36
C ARG A 53 4.31 -18.66 -1.68
N ASN A 54 4.21 -17.34 -1.79
CA ASN A 54 4.52 -16.62 -3.04
C ASN A 54 6.00 -16.70 -3.41
N ASP A 55 6.91 -16.60 -2.44
CA ASP A 55 8.34 -16.84 -2.66
C ASP A 55 8.56 -18.25 -3.21
N ARG A 56 7.86 -19.26 -2.66
CA ARG A 56 7.93 -20.63 -3.15
C ARG A 56 7.33 -20.77 -4.55
N ILE A 57 6.19 -20.14 -4.82
CA ILE A 57 5.59 -20.07 -6.17
C ILE A 57 6.59 -19.46 -7.15
N SER A 58 7.19 -18.31 -6.85
CA SER A 58 8.16 -17.63 -7.71
C SER A 58 9.41 -18.48 -7.98
N VAL A 59 9.93 -19.18 -6.96
CA VAL A 59 11.04 -20.14 -7.14
C VAL A 59 10.64 -21.30 -8.06
N LEU A 60 9.42 -21.83 -7.88
CA LEU A 60 8.93 -22.92 -8.71
C LEU A 60 8.69 -22.45 -10.16
N GLU A 61 8.08 -21.29 -10.37
CA GLU A 61 7.82 -20.70 -11.70
C GLU A 61 9.12 -20.36 -12.46
N SER A 62 10.18 -19.95 -11.75
CA SER A 62 11.49 -19.67 -12.35
C SER A 62 12.36 -20.92 -12.58
N THR A 63 11.92 -22.09 -12.12
CA THR A 63 12.68 -23.34 -12.28
C THR A 63 12.35 -23.99 -13.63
N HIS A 64 13.36 -24.09 -14.51
CA HIS A 64 13.18 -24.57 -15.89
C HIS A 64 12.63 -26.00 -16.03
N GLN A 65 12.90 -26.90 -15.08
CA GLN A 65 12.39 -28.26 -15.08
C GLN A 65 11.93 -28.63 -13.68
N LEU A 66 10.62 -28.57 -13.47
CA LEU A 66 9.97 -29.01 -12.23
C LEU A 66 9.80 -30.52 -12.24
N SER A 67 10.04 -31.15 -11.09
CA SER A 67 9.62 -32.54 -10.87
C SER A 67 8.09 -32.64 -10.75
N ASP A 68 7.52 -33.83 -10.93
CA ASP A 68 6.08 -34.07 -10.75
C ASP A 68 5.57 -33.65 -9.35
N ALA A 69 6.44 -33.77 -8.34
CA ALA A 69 6.12 -33.34 -6.97
C ALA A 69 6.06 -31.82 -6.86
N GLU A 70 7.00 -31.12 -7.49
CA GLU A 70 7.05 -29.66 -7.51
C GLU A 70 5.95 -29.05 -8.38
N GLN A 71 5.57 -29.69 -9.49
CA GLN A 71 4.41 -29.28 -10.29
C GLN A 71 3.12 -29.37 -9.47
N LYS A 72 2.94 -30.46 -8.70
CA LYS A 72 1.79 -30.63 -7.79
C LYS A 72 1.81 -29.63 -6.64
N GLU A 73 3.00 -29.34 -6.10
CA GLU A 73 3.19 -28.30 -5.09
C GLU A 73 2.74 -26.94 -5.66
N LEU A 74 3.27 -26.54 -6.81
CA LEU A 74 2.93 -25.28 -7.48
C LEU A 74 1.42 -25.15 -7.69
N LEU A 75 0.77 -26.17 -8.26
CA LEU A 75 -0.68 -26.19 -8.45
C LEU A 75 -1.45 -26.03 -7.12
N ALA A 76 -1.01 -26.71 -6.06
CA ALA A 76 -1.64 -26.59 -4.75
C ALA A 76 -1.45 -25.19 -4.13
N LEU A 77 -0.26 -24.60 -4.28
CA LEU A 77 0.03 -23.25 -3.78
C LEU A 77 -0.78 -22.20 -4.56
N CYS A 78 -0.88 -22.32 -5.88
CA CYS A 78 -1.70 -21.44 -6.73
C CYS A 78 -3.19 -21.54 -6.38
N LYS A 79 -3.73 -22.75 -6.13
CA LYS A 79 -5.13 -22.91 -5.71
C LYS A 79 -5.46 -22.17 -4.41
N VAL A 80 -4.51 -22.10 -3.47
CA VAL A 80 -4.66 -21.37 -2.20
C VAL A 80 -4.40 -19.86 -2.39
N ARG A 81 -3.71 -19.46 -3.47
CA ARG A 81 -3.57 -18.05 -3.90
C ARG A 81 -4.95 -17.50 -4.31
N ASP A 82 -5.72 -18.28 -5.06
CA ASP A 82 -7.04 -17.86 -5.59
C ASP A 82 -8.16 -17.81 -4.53
N SER A 83 -7.99 -18.52 -3.41
CA SER A 83 -8.98 -18.60 -2.33
C SER A 83 -8.73 -17.58 -1.20
N PHE A 84 -7.95 -16.53 -1.44
CA PHE A 84 -7.52 -15.60 -0.39
C PHE A 84 -8.61 -14.58 -0.04
N GLU A 85 -8.95 -14.50 1.24
CA GLU A 85 -9.94 -13.56 1.79
C GLU A 85 -9.33 -12.15 1.88
N GLU A 86 -10.02 -11.16 1.30
CA GLU A 86 -9.66 -9.75 1.40
C GLU A 86 -9.66 -9.32 2.87
N GLN A 87 -8.50 -8.89 3.37
CA GLN A 87 -8.32 -8.42 4.75
C GLN A 87 -8.23 -6.89 4.82
N TYR A 88 -8.43 -6.22 3.69
CA TYR A 88 -8.51 -4.77 3.64
C TYR A 88 -9.86 -4.33 4.22
N ASP A 89 -9.81 -3.58 5.32
CA ASP A 89 -10.97 -2.99 5.97
C ASP A 89 -10.71 -1.49 6.12
N SER A 90 -11.22 -0.70 5.17
CA SER A 90 -11.07 0.76 5.20
C SER A 90 -11.82 1.38 6.38
N ASP A 91 -12.86 0.74 6.89
CA ASP A 91 -13.65 1.25 8.01
C ASP A 91 -12.90 1.12 9.35
N ALA A 92 -11.84 0.32 9.38
CA ALA A 92 -10.95 0.21 10.53
C ALA A 92 -9.93 1.35 10.64
N PHE A 93 -9.79 2.20 9.61
CA PHE A 93 -8.85 3.31 9.63
C PHE A 93 -9.39 4.50 10.42
N THR A 94 -8.53 5.08 11.26
CA THR A 94 -8.84 6.34 11.94
C THR A 94 -8.80 7.51 10.96
N GLU A 95 -9.41 8.63 11.33
CA GLU A 95 -9.35 9.87 10.56
C GLU A 95 -7.90 10.32 10.35
N GLU A 96 -7.07 10.19 11.38
CA GLU A 96 -5.65 10.55 11.29
C GLU A 96 -4.85 9.59 10.38
N HIS A 97 -5.20 8.29 10.34
CA HIS A 97 -4.60 7.37 9.37
C HIS A 97 -4.97 7.79 7.95
N THR A 98 -6.24 8.13 7.72
CA THR A 98 -6.73 8.60 6.42
C THR A 98 -6.00 9.87 5.98
N GLU A 99 -5.83 10.82 6.90
CA GLU A 99 -5.05 12.04 6.67
C GLU A 99 -3.58 11.75 6.38
N PHE A 100 -2.97 10.81 7.11
CA PHE A 100 -1.59 10.36 6.84
C PHE A 100 -1.45 9.82 5.41
N LYS A 101 -2.40 9.00 4.93
CA LYS A 101 -2.39 8.49 3.55
C LYS A 101 -2.61 9.60 2.54
N ARG A 102 -3.50 10.55 2.83
CA ARG A 102 -3.74 11.73 2.00
C ARG A 102 -2.47 12.56 1.81
N GLN A 103 -1.71 12.80 2.88
CA GLN A 103 -0.42 13.50 2.80
C GLN A 103 0.59 12.76 1.90
N HIS A 104 0.66 11.44 2.00
CA HIS A 104 1.55 10.65 1.13
C HIS A 104 1.06 10.59 -0.32
N ASN A 105 -0.24 10.59 -0.58
CA ASN A 105 -0.77 10.74 -1.94
C ASN A 105 -0.43 12.14 -2.51
N GLN A 106 -0.41 13.18 -1.68
CA GLN A 106 0.05 14.51 -2.09
C GLN A 106 1.56 14.53 -2.42
N ALA A 107 2.38 13.81 -1.63
CA ALA A 107 3.79 13.62 -1.95
C ALA A 107 3.99 12.86 -3.28
N PHE A 108 3.16 11.83 -3.52
CA PHE A 108 3.16 11.07 -4.77
C PHE A 108 2.88 11.97 -5.99
N LEU A 109 1.90 12.86 -5.87
CA LEU A 109 1.57 13.85 -6.90
C LEU A 109 2.70 14.84 -7.15
N GLY A 110 3.30 15.39 -6.09
CA GLY A 110 4.43 16.31 -6.20
C GLY A 110 5.61 15.69 -6.95
N LEU A 111 5.97 14.46 -6.55
CA LEU A 111 7.04 13.70 -7.19
C LEU A 111 6.73 13.31 -8.65
N THR A 112 5.48 12.99 -8.95
CA THR A 112 5.04 12.71 -10.32
C THR A 112 5.23 13.92 -11.22
N ARG A 113 4.78 15.11 -10.76
CA ARG A 113 4.96 16.37 -11.48
C ARG A 113 6.44 16.73 -11.63
N TYR A 114 7.26 16.47 -10.61
CA TYR A 114 8.71 16.66 -10.69
C TYR A 114 9.33 15.77 -11.77
N CYS A 115 9.01 14.47 -11.78
CA CYS A 115 9.54 13.52 -12.77
C CYS A 115 9.08 13.89 -14.18
N GLN A 116 7.82 14.28 -14.36
CA GLN A 116 7.30 14.79 -15.63
C GLN A 116 8.14 15.98 -16.14
N GLN A 117 8.40 16.97 -15.30
CA GLN A 117 9.18 18.16 -15.67
C GLN A 117 10.63 17.79 -16.05
N GLN A 118 11.29 16.95 -15.25
CA GLN A 118 12.65 16.49 -15.54
C GLN A 118 12.73 15.71 -16.86
N ARG A 119 11.69 14.93 -17.16
CA ARG A 119 11.57 14.15 -18.40
C ARG A 119 11.04 14.97 -19.58
N GLN A 120 10.66 16.23 -19.38
CA GLN A 120 10.04 17.11 -20.38
C GLN A 120 8.81 16.47 -21.06
N LEU A 121 8.00 15.76 -20.27
CA LEU A 121 6.81 15.09 -20.79
C LEU A 121 5.61 16.05 -20.88
N GLU A 122 4.87 15.91 -21.97
CA GLU A 122 3.49 16.39 -22.06
C GLU A 122 2.63 15.69 -21.00
N MET A 123 1.62 16.40 -20.50
CA MET A 123 0.75 15.87 -19.44
C MET A 123 0.18 14.50 -19.80
N GLU A 124 -0.31 14.31 -21.03
CA GLU A 124 -0.95 13.08 -21.52
C GLU A 124 -0.01 11.86 -21.52
N LYS A 125 1.30 12.08 -21.49
CA LYS A 125 2.32 11.01 -21.48
C LYS A 125 2.74 10.59 -20.07
N VAL A 126 2.16 11.19 -19.04
CA VAL A 126 2.37 10.76 -17.65
C VAL A 126 1.61 9.46 -17.42
N SER A 127 2.25 8.50 -16.77
CA SER A 127 1.61 7.27 -16.31
C SER A 127 2.12 6.95 -14.92
N VAL A 128 1.23 6.61 -14.01
CA VAL A 128 1.55 6.25 -12.62
C VAL A 128 1.03 4.85 -12.30
N PHE A 129 1.83 4.09 -11.58
CA PHE A 129 1.45 2.79 -11.05
C PHE A 129 1.34 2.86 -9.53
N PHE A 130 0.26 2.33 -8.96
CA PHE A 130 0.11 2.27 -7.51
C PHE A 130 -0.73 1.08 -7.06
N LEU A 131 -0.64 0.78 -5.77
CA LEU A 131 -1.53 -0.18 -5.11
C LEU A 131 -2.60 0.61 -4.37
N ASP A 132 -3.84 0.16 -4.49
CA ASP A 132 -5.00 0.80 -3.87
C ASP A 132 -5.92 -0.25 -3.24
N GLY A 133 -6.70 0.20 -2.26
CA GLY A 133 -7.72 -0.60 -1.59
C GLY A 133 -9.06 -0.58 -2.33
N ALA A 134 -10.03 -1.35 -1.83
CA ALA A 134 -11.38 -1.39 -2.39
C ALA A 134 -12.14 -0.06 -2.28
N ASP A 135 -11.74 0.82 -1.37
CA ASP A 135 -12.27 2.17 -1.24
C ASP A 135 -11.72 3.13 -2.30
N GLY A 136 -10.64 2.78 -3.00
CA GLY A 136 -10.04 3.62 -4.04
C GLY A 136 -9.52 4.96 -3.52
N GLY A 137 -9.04 5.00 -2.28
CA GLY A 137 -8.63 6.24 -1.61
C GLY A 137 -7.50 6.95 -2.35
N THR A 138 -6.49 6.21 -2.82
CA THR A 138 -5.40 6.80 -3.61
C THR A 138 -5.88 7.22 -4.99
N THR A 139 -6.68 6.38 -5.66
CA THR A 139 -7.28 6.68 -6.97
C THR A 139 -8.06 7.98 -6.96
N ARG A 140 -8.99 8.15 -6.01
CA ARG A 140 -9.80 9.36 -5.85
C ARG A 140 -8.92 10.59 -5.63
N HIS A 141 -7.93 10.48 -4.74
CA HIS A 141 -7.02 11.60 -4.49
C HIS A 141 -6.23 12.00 -5.75
N LEU A 142 -5.70 11.04 -6.51
CA LEU A 142 -4.92 11.32 -7.72
C LEU A 142 -5.75 12.00 -8.82
N ILE A 143 -6.98 11.55 -9.02
CA ILE A 143 -7.86 12.03 -10.10
C ILE A 143 -8.58 13.32 -9.68
N GLU A 144 -9.30 13.28 -8.56
CA GLU A 144 -10.21 14.36 -8.16
C GLU A 144 -9.46 15.55 -7.55
N GLU A 145 -8.45 15.30 -6.71
CA GLU A 145 -7.64 16.36 -6.09
C GLU A 145 -6.37 16.66 -6.89
N GLY A 146 -5.76 15.63 -7.49
CA GLY A 146 -4.50 15.73 -8.22
C GLY A 146 -4.63 16.16 -9.68
N GLY A 147 -5.81 16.01 -10.28
CA GLY A 147 -6.09 16.35 -11.67
C GLY A 147 -5.41 15.43 -12.69
N LEU A 148 -5.00 14.22 -12.30
CA LEU A 148 -4.54 13.20 -13.24
C LEU A 148 -5.73 12.65 -14.03
N ASP A 149 -5.53 12.39 -15.32
CA ASP A 149 -6.53 11.70 -16.12
C ASP A 149 -6.57 10.21 -15.71
N ALA A 150 -7.77 9.63 -15.63
CA ALA A 150 -7.95 8.25 -15.21
C ALA A 150 -7.21 7.23 -16.10
N SER A 151 -7.01 7.55 -17.39
CA SER A 151 -6.22 6.74 -18.33
C SER A 151 -4.73 6.65 -17.99
N GLN A 152 -4.24 7.50 -17.08
CA GLN A 152 -2.85 7.58 -16.65
C GLN A 152 -2.59 6.81 -15.37
N CYS A 153 -3.64 6.33 -14.71
CA CYS A 153 -3.59 5.68 -13.41
C CYS A 153 -3.74 4.16 -13.59
N TYR A 154 -2.74 3.39 -13.17
CA TYR A 154 -2.70 1.94 -13.33
C TYR A 154 -2.57 1.23 -11.98
N VAL A 155 -3.39 0.20 -11.78
CA VAL A 155 -3.45 -0.55 -10.52
C VAL A 155 -3.42 -2.05 -10.82
N ALA A 156 -2.63 -2.77 -10.03
CA ALA A 156 -2.73 -4.22 -9.92
C ALA A 156 -3.21 -4.57 -8.51
N ASN A 157 -4.20 -5.44 -8.41
CA ASN A 157 -4.65 -5.94 -7.12
C ASN A 157 -4.93 -7.45 -7.20
N ARG A 158 -4.61 -8.16 -6.12
CA ARG A 158 -4.82 -9.61 -5.98
C ARG A 158 -6.25 -9.99 -5.64
N HIS A 159 -7.07 -9.01 -5.28
CA HIS A 159 -8.44 -9.22 -4.87
C HIS A 159 -9.37 -8.79 -6.00
N LEU A 160 -10.07 -9.77 -6.58
CA LEU A 160 -11.02 -9.51 -7.65
C LEU A 160 -12.13 -8.54 -7.24
N SER A 161 -12.54 -8.55 -5.96
CA SER A 161 -13.48 -7.59 -5.37
C SER A 161 -12.93 -6.17 -5.45
N THR A 162 -11.70 -5.92 -4.98
CA THR A 162 -11.04 -4.61 -5.11
C THR A 162 -10.95 -4.19 -6.58
N CYS A 163 -10.50 -5.09 -7.47
CA CYS A 163 -10.42 -4.78 -8.91
C CYS A 163 -11.78 -4.36 -9.48
N LYS A 164 -12.87 -5.05 -9.11
CA LYS A 164 -14.23 -4.67 -9.53
C LYS A 164 -14.60 -3.29 -9.01
N SER A 165 -14.34 -2.98 -7.74
CA SER A 165 -14.66 -1.68 -7.15
C SER A 165 -13.88 -0.52 -7.76
N LEU A 166 -12.64 -0.75 -8.21
CA LEU A 166 -11.80 0.29 -8.81
C LEU A 166 -12.14 0.57 -10.29
N ARG A 167 -12.64 -0.44 -11.00
CA ARG A 167 -12.98 -0.36 -12.44
C ARG A 167 -14.27 0.44 -12.67
N LEU A 168 -14.31 1.18 -13.78
CA LEU A 168 -15.52 1.85 -14.28
C LEU A 168 -16.71 0.90 -14.40
N SER A 169 -16.49 -0.34 -14.85
CA SER A 169 -17.55 -1.35 -14.96
C SER A 169 -18.19 -1.75 -13.62
N GLY A 170 -17.49 -1.56 -12.50
CA GLY A 170 -18.02 -1.78 -11.14
C GLY A 170 -18.37 -0.49 -10.39
N GLY A 171 -18.38 0.66 -11.09
CA GLY A 171 -18.69 1.98 -10.49
C GLY A 171 -17.50 2.74 -9.92
N GLY A 172 -16.27 2.24 -10.12
CA GLY A 172 -15.04 2.95 -9.79
C GLY A 172 -14.65 4.01 -10.82
N LEU A 173 -13.45 4.57 -10.68
CA LEU A 173 -12.97 5.69 -11.51
C LEU A 173 -12.02 5.26 -12.65
N LEU A 174 -11.44 4.06 -12.58
CA LEU A 174 -10.37 3.66 -13.49
C LEU A 174 -10.89 2.90 -14.73
N PRO A 175 -10.31 3.12 -15.93
CA PRO A 175 -10.56 2.27 -17.09
C PRO A 175 -10.39 0.79 -16.75
N ASN A 176 -11.22 -0.06 -17.36
CA ASN A 176 -11.21 -1.50 -17.07
C ASN A 176 -9.83 -2.12 -17.31
N ASP A 177 -9.15 -1.67 -18.37
CA ASP A 177 -7.84 -2.16 -18.81
C ASP A 177 -6.69 -1.65 -17.93
N ASN A 178 -6.91 -0.59 -17.16
CA ASN A 178 -5.94 -0.02 -16.24
C ASN A 178 -5.97 -0.68 -14.84
N VAL A 179 -6.87 -1.63 -14.62
CA VAL A 179 -6.98 -2.38 -13.38
C VAL A 179 -6.88 -3.86 -13.68
N VAL A 180 -5.81 -4.51 -13.21
CA VAL A 180 -5.58 -5.94 -13.48
C VAL A 180 -5.67 -6.76 -12.20
N HIS A 181 -6.23 -7.96 -12.33
CA HIS A 181 -6.34 -8.92 -11.23
C HIS A 181 -5.08 -9.79 -11.20
N LEU A 182 -3.98 -9.18 -10.76
CA LEU A 182 -2.63 -9.72 -10.75
C LEU A 182 -1.89 -9.21 -9.52
N THR A 183 -0.82 -9.90 -9.14
CA THR A 183 0.19 -9.29 -8.29
C THR A 183 0.89 -8.15 -9.04
N ALA A 184 1.42 -7.15 -8.34
CA ALA A 184 2.15 -6.07 -9.01
C ALA A 184 3.41 -6.56 -9.74
N ALA A 185 4.06 -7.62 -9.25
CA ALA A 185 5.21 -8.22 -9.92
C ALA A 185 4.79 -8.85 -11.27
N GLU A 186 3.70 -9.63 -11.29
CA GLU A 186 3.13 -10.20 -12.52
C GLU A 186 2.66 -9.10 -13.48
N ALA A 187 1.93 -8.08 -12.98
CA ALA A 187 1.44 -6.99 -13.80
C ALA A 187 2.55 -6.14 -14.44
N LEU A 188 3.71 -6.02 -13.79
CA LEU A 188 4.82 -5.19 -14.26
C LEU A 188 5.88 -5.99 -15.04
N SER A 189 5.81 -7.32 -15.02
CA SER A 189 6.70 -8.20 -15.76
C SER A 189 6.18 -8.42 -17.18
N PRO A 190 7.06 -8.60 -18.18
CA PRO A 190 6.65 -9.02 -19.51
C PRO A 190 5.89 -10.34 -19.43
N GLU A 191 4.93 -10.55 -20.34
CA GLU A 191 4.29 -11.85 -20.51
C GLU A 191 5.37 -12.91 -20.75
N SER A 192 5.40 -13.93 -19.90
CA SER A 192 6.16 -15.13 -20.21
C SER A 192 5.43 -15.86 -21.33
N ASP A 193 6.14 -16.30 -22.38
CA ASP A 193 5.63 -17.09 -23.52
C ASP A 193 4.91 -18.42 -23.13
N ALA A 194 4.65 -18.66 -21.85
CA ALA A 194 4.28 -19.96 -21.27
C ALA A 194 2.84 -20.07 -20.74
N THR A 195 1.98 -19.04 -20.88
CA THR A 195 0.58 -19.12 -20.43
C THR A 195 -0.39 -18.86 -21.58
N ASP A 196 -1.13 -19.91 -21.99
CA ASP A 196 -2.17 -19.93 -23.03
C ASP A 196 -3.41 -19.03 -22.74
N ASP A 197 -3.36 -18.14 -21.75
CA ASP A 197 -4.44 -17.19 -21.47
C ASP A 197 -4.19 -15.90 -22.28
N GLU A 198 -4.63 -15.90 -23.54
CA GLU A 198 -4.51 -14.81 -24.53
C GLU A 198 -5.14 -13.45 -24.11
N ASN A 199 -5.62 -13.30 -22.87
CA ASN A 199 -6.33 -12.11 -22.39
C ASN A 199 -5.77 -11.50 -21.10
N GLN A 200 -4.60 -11.92 -20.62
CA GLN A 200 -4.04 -11.36 -19.40
C GLN A 200 -3.21 -10.09 -19.68
N THR A 201 -3.87 -8.93 -19.70
CA THR A 201 -3.20 -7.63 -19.90
C THR A 201 -2.11 -7.39 -18.86
N THR A 202 -0.87 -7.16 -19.31
CA THR A 202 0.25 -6.69 -18.49
C THR A 202 0.57 -5.21 -18.74
N PHE A 203 1.34 -4.61 -17.84
CA PHE A 203 1.78 -3.21 -17.88
C PHE A 203 3.30 -3.08 -18.17
N ALA A 204 3.94 -4.15 -18.62
CA ALA A 204 5.38 -4.20 -18.88
C ALA A 204 5.85 -3.17 -19.93
N GLY A 205 4.99 -2.84 -20.89
CA GLY A 205 5.27 -1.86 -21.95
C GLY A 205 5.04 -0.40 -21.56
N ILE A 206 4.51 -0.11 -20.36
CA ILE A 206 4.12 1.25 -19.97
C ILE A 206 5.30 1.95 -19.27
N ASP A 207 5.69 3.12 -19.78
CA ASP A 207 6.74 3.95 -19.19
C ASP A 207 6.16 4.82 -18.04
N PHE A 208 6.15 4.26 -16.84
CA PHE A 208 5.67 4.96 -15.65
C PHE A 208 6.67 6.00 -15.14
N THR A 209 6.17 7.20 -14.83
CA THR A 209 6.95 8.25 -14.15
C THR A 209 7.12 7.98 -12.66
N SER A 210 6.16 7.26 -12.07
CA SER A 210 6.09 7.09 -10.62
C SER A 210 5.43 5.76 -10.23
N TYR A 211 5.94 5.16 -9.15
CA TYR A 211 5.42 3.93 -8.55
C TYR A 211 5.10 4.15 -7.07
N TYR A 212 3.96 3.65 -6.60
CA TYR A 212 3.63 3.64 -5.17
C TYR A 212 3.20 2.25 -4.66
N PHE A 213 4.11 1.57 -3.97
CA PHE A 213 3.94 0.21 -3.48
C PHE A 213 3.34 0.18 -2.07
N ASP A 214 2.09 0.61 -1.96
CA ASP A 214 1.35 0.83 -0.72
C ASP A 214 0.31 -0.26 -0.45
N GLY A 215 0.76 -1.51 -0.30
CA GLY A 215 -0.18 -2.64 -0.14
C GLY A 215 0.44 -3.98 0.22
N CYS A 216 1.75 -4.01 0.52
CA CYS A 216 2.47 -5.27 0.74
C CYS A 216 2.64 -5.63 2.22
N GLY A 217 1.75 -5.17 3.10
CA GLY A 217 1.82 -5.44 4.55
C GLY A 217 3.17 -5.08 5.17
N GLY A 218 3.96 -4.23 4.50
CA GLY A 218 5.32 -3.90 4.84
C GLY A 218 6.34 -5.03 4.87
N PHE A 219 6.17 -6.02 3.99
CA PHE A 219 7.13 -7.10 3.81
C PHE A 219 8.16 -6.78 2.72
N VAL A 220 9.42 -6.71 3.15
CA VAL A 220 10.53 -6.17 2.37
C VAL A 220 10.80 -6.96 1.08
N PRO A 221 10.95 -8.30 1.09
CA PRO A 221 11.20 -9.04 -0.16
C PRO A 221 10.10 -8.87 -1.23
N HIS A 222 8.83 -8.76 -0.83
CA HIS A 222 7.76 -8.47 -1.79
C HIS A 222 7.93 -7.08 -2.43
N ILE A 223 8.21 -6.06 -1.61
CA ILE A 223 8.48 -4.70 -2.11
C ILE A 223 9.65 -4.71 -3.09
N ILE A 224 10.74 -5.40 -2.74
CA ILE A 224 11.91 -5.54 -3.62
C ILE A 224 11.55 -6.29 -4.91
N GLY A 225 10.78 -7.37 -4.85
CA GLY A 225 10.35 -8.13 -6.02
C GLY A 225 9.50 -7.28 -6.99
N MET A 226 8.58 -6.48 -6.46
CA MET A 226 7.81 -5.53 -7.26
C MET A 226 8.68 -4.44 -7.88
N MET A 227 9.58 -3.83 -7.10
CA MET A 227 10.53 -2.83 -7.61
C MET A 227 11.43 -3.41 -8.71
N THR A 228 11.88 -4.65 -8.52
CA THR A 228 12.70 -5.37 -9.51
C THR A 228 11.93 -5.57 -10.81
N SER A 229 10.68 -6.06 -10.72
CA SER A 229 9.81 -6.24 -11.90
C SER A 229 9.48 -4.91 -12.59
N ALA A 230 9.32 -3.85 -11.81
CA ALA A 230 8.99 -2.51 -12.29
C ALA A 230 10.18 -1.83 -13.01
N LEU A 231 11.40 -2.02 -12.50
CA LEU A 231 12.53 -1.15 -12.83
C LEU A 231 13.68 -1.86 -13.54
N ILE A 232 13.76 -3.20 -13.48
CA ILE A 232 14.67 -4.01 -14.30
C ILE A 232 13.86 -4.50 -15.50
N ARG A 233 13.77 -3.68 -16.54
CA ARG A 233 13.00 -3.98 -17.77
C ARG A 233 13.93 -4.12 -18.98
N ASN A 234 13.45 -4.79 -20.02
CA ASN A 234 14.14 -4.95 -21.30
C ASN A 234 13.94 -3.74 -22.22
N GLU A 235 15.07 -3.20 -22.71
CA GLU A 235 15.40 -2.38 -23.91
C GLU A 235 14.47 -1.25 -24.42
N ASN A 236 13.18 -1.19 -24.07
CA ASN A 236 12.19 -0.30 -24.71
C ASN A 236 11.74 0.91 -23.87
N ILE A 237 12.22 1.05 -22.63
CA ILE A 237 11.88 2.17 -21.74
C ILE A 237 13.12 3.04 -21.57
N ASN A 238 12.90 4.34 -21.36
CA ASN A 238 14.00 5.28 -21.13
C ASN A 238 14.67 4.95 -19.78
N ASP A 239 15.69 4.09 -19.82
CA ASP A 239 16.36 3.54 -18.64
C ASP A 239 16.95 4.62 -17.74
N ASN A 240 17.23 5.81 -18.27
CA ASN A 240 17.83 6.92 -17.53
C ASN A 240 16.80 8.02 -17.18
N ALA A 241 15.51 7.74 -17.30
CA ALA A 241 14.47 8.72 -16.97
C ALA A 241 14.26 8.86 -15.46
N CYS A 242 14.16 10.11 -15.01
CA CYS A 242 13.82 10.44 -13.62
C CYS A 242 12.51 9.73 -13.19
N THR A 243 12.56 8.95 -12.11
CA THR A 243 11.44 8.10 -11.68
C THR A 243 11.26 8.18 -10.17
N ALA A 244 10.03 8.36 -9.70
CA ALA A 244 9.70 8.36 -8.28
C ALA A 244 9.24 6.99 -7.81
N VAL A 245 9.70 6.57 -6.62
CA VAL A 245 9.34 5.28 -6.02
C VAL A 245 8.95 5.50 -4.56
N GLY A 246 7.69 5.28 -4.25
CA GLY A 246 7.16 5.24 -2.90
C GLY A 246 6.88 3.81 -2.44
N PHE A 247 7.03 3.55 -1.15
CA PHE A 247 6.65 2.26 -0.56
C PHE A 247 6.27 2.43 0.91
N SER A 248 5.40 1.52 1.39
CA SER A 248 4.97 1.51 2.77
C SER A 248 5.40 0.23 3.50
N LEU A 249 5.86 0.40 4.73
CA LEU A 249 6.34 -0.61 5.66
C LEU A 249 5.45 -0.65 6.91
N MET A 250 5.34 -1.82 7.53
CA MET A 250 4.59 -2.04 8.76
C MET A 250 5.55 -2.52 9.85
N GLY A 251 5.42 -1.97 11.06
CA GLY A 251 6.16 -2.41 12.24
C GLY A 251 6.48 -1.27 13.21
N GLY A 252 7.06 -1.62 14.36
CA GLY A 252 7.56 -0.63 15.32
C GLY A 252 8.84 0.05 14.85
N ASN A 253 9.09 1.27 15.34
CA ASN A 253 10.12 2.21 14.85
C ASN A 253 11.50 1.58 14.57
N ARG A 254 12.05 0.74 15.46
CA ARG A 254 13.37 0.10 15.24
C ARG A 254 13.39 -0.88 14.07
N ASN A 255 12.32 -1.65 13.87
CA ASN A 255 12.22 -2.65 12.82
C ASN A 255 12.07 -1.99 11.44
N VAL A 256 11.34 -0.89 11.39
CA VAL A 256 11.06 -0.15 10.16
C VAL A 256 12.33 0.43 9.53
N ILE A 257 13.25 0.98 10.32
CA ILE A 257 14.51 1.54 9.79
C ILE A 257 15.36 0.47 9.09
N GLU A 258 15.52 -0.71 9.71
CA GLU A 258 16.26 -1.82 9.10
C GLU A 258 15.59 -2.31 7.81
N LYS A 259 14.25 -2.35 7.80
CA LYS A 259 13.47 -2.70 6.62
C LYS A 259 13.63 -1.68 5.50
N GLU A 260 13.54 -0.39 5.82
CA GLU A 260 13.76 0.71 4.87
C GLU A 260 15.17 0.61 4.28
N MET A 261 16.21 0.45 5.10
CA MET A 261 17.58 0.30 4.62
C MET A 261 17.72 -0.83 3.61
N LYS A 262 17.07 -1.99 3.83
CA LYS A 262 17.10 -3.11 2.88
C LYS A 262 16.42 -2.78 1.55
N VAL A 263 15.27 -2.11 1.59
CA VAL A 263 14.56 -1.67 0.38
C VAL A 263 15.40 -0.63 -0.37
N CYS A 264 15.93 0.37 0.32
CA CYS A 264 16.79 1.41 -0.26
C CYS A 264 18.09 0.84 -0.85
N GLN A 265 18.71 -0.15 -0.19
CA GLN A 265 19.90 -0.83 -0.73
C GLN A 265 19.58 -1.58 -2.02
N ALA A 266 18.47 -2.31 -2.06
CA ALA A 266 18.05 -3.00 -3.28
C ALA A 266 17.73 -2.00 -4.40
N LEU A 267 17.03 -0.92 -4.08
CA LEU A 267 16.70 0.13 -5.05
C LEU A 267 17.96 0.85 -5.57
N ALA A 268 18.97 1.06 -4.74
CA ALA A 268 20.25 1.63 -5.15
C ALA A 268 21.02 0.69 -6.11
N LEU A 269 20.95 -0.63 -5.90
CA LEU A 269 21.52 -1.60 -6.85
C LEU A 269 20.80 -1.55 -8.21
N ILE A 270 19.46 -1.48 -8.20
CA ILE A 270 18.63 -1.31 -9.41
C ILE A 270 18.96 0.00 -10.12
N ALA A 271 19.07 1.11 -9.39
CA ALA A 271 19.43 2.41 -9.95
C ALA A 271 20.81 2.36 -10.61
N LYS A 272 21.79 1.71 -9.95
CA LYS A 272 23.15 1.57 -10.48
C LYS A 272 23.20 0.77 -11.79
N THR A 273 22.38 -0.28 -11.95
CA THR A 273 22.30 -1.01 -13.22
C THR A 273 21.80 -0.15 -14.38
N ARG A 274 21.17 0.99 -14.07
CA ARG A 274 20.64 1.99 -15.00
C ARG A 274 21.49 3.26 -15.09
N GLY A 275 22.68 3.31 -14.46
CA GLY A 275 23.49 4.54 -14.43
C GLY A 275 22.81 5.70 -13.71
N MET A 276 21.97 5.40 -12.71
CA MET A 276 21.24 6.36 -11.90
C MET A 276 21.68 6.29 -10.44
N ARG A 277 21.43 7.38 -9.71
CA ARG A 277 21.50 7.44 -8.24
C ARG A 277 20.13 7.49 -7.62
N THR A 278 20.09 7.11 -6.35
CA THR A 278 18.92 7.26 -5.48
C THR A 278 19.02 8.50 -4.61
N ARG A 279 17.91 9.20 -4.39
CA ARG A 279 17.81 10.30 -3.45
C ARG A 279 16.54 10.22 -2.62
N HIS A 280 16.65 10.40 -1.31
CA HIS A 280 15.48 10.39 -0.46
C HIS A 280 14.72 11.72 -0.61
N ALA A 281 13.48 11.67 -1.11
CA ALA A 281 12.73 12.88 -1.47
C ALA A 281 12.36 13.72 -0.25
N LEU A 282 12.00 13.07 0.86
CA LEU A 282 11.61 13.75 2.11
C LEU A 282 12.78 14.42 2.85
N ASP A 283 14.02 14.28 2.39
CA ASP A 283 15.16 15.01 2.96
C ASP A 283 15.25 16.45 2.40
N ASP A 284 14.61 16.71 1.26
CA ASP A 284 14.54 18.02 0.60
C ASP A 284 13.15 18.19 -0.07
N PRO A 285 12.05 18.23 0.72
CA PRO A 285 10.70 18.11 0.20
C PRO A 285 10.31 19.28 -0.73
N GLU A 286 10.80 20.49 -0.46
CA GLU A 286 10.50 21.69 -1.26
C GLU A 286 10.98 21.55 -2.70
N ARG A 287 12.17 20.97 -2.91
CA ARG A 287 12.71 20.73 -4.26
C ARG A 287 11.77 19.89 -5.13
N TYR A 288 10.99 19.00 -4.51
CA TYR A 288 10.10 18.08 -5.21
C TYR A 288 8.61 18.47 -5.14
N GLY A 289 8.31 19.68 -4.65
CA GLY A 289 6.92 20.13 -4.49
C GLY A 289 6.13 19.34 -3.45
N ILE A 290 6.82 18.74 -2.48
CA ILE A 290 6.21 17.99 -1.38
C ILE A 290 5.95 18.96 -0.21
N PRO A 291 4.75 18.94 0.41
CA PRO A 291 4.47 19.71 1.61
C PRO A 291 5.48 19.46 2.74
N TYR A 292 5.84 20.53 3.46
CA TYR A 292 6.66 20.42 4.66
C TYR A 292 5.91 19.66 5.78
N GLY A 293 6.66 18.86 6.55
CA GLY A 293 6.15 18.25 7.77
C GLY A 293 5.33 16.98 7.59
N ILE A 294 5.33 16.35 6.40
CA ILE A 294 4.73 15.02 6.22
C ILE A 294 5.43 14.03 7.16
N SER A 295 4.66 13.42 8.06
CA SER A 295 5.18 12.39 8.95
C SER A 295 5.54 11.15 8.11
N LYS A 296 6.71 10.56 8.34
CA LYS A 296 7.06 9.27 7.73
C LYS A 296 6.34 8.10 8.41
N THR A 297 5.82 8.29 9.63
CA THR A 297 5.23 7.23 10.45
C THR A 297 3.87 7.61 11.02
N TYR A 298 2.91 6.71 10.93
CA TYR A 298 1.65 6.80 11.67
C TYR A 298 1.10 5.39 11.95
N ASP A 299 0.65 5.14 13.17
CA ASP A 299 0.01 3.88 13.60
C ASP A 299 0.73 2.58 13.12
N GLY A 300 2.05 2.54 13.31
CA GLY A 300 2.88 1.40 12.89
C GLY A 300 3.05 1.24 11.38
N THR A 301 2.53 2.17 10.58
CA THR A 301 2.79 2.31 9.14
C THR A 301 3.90 3.33 8.93
N PHE A 302 4.81 3.05 8.02
CA PHE A 302 5.89 3.93 7.60
C PHE A 302 5.90 4.06 6.10
N THR A 303 6.00 5.27 5.56
CA THR A 303 6.08 5.50 4.12
C THR A 303 7.31 6.31 3.77
N SER A 304 8.05 5.81 2.77
CA SER A 304 9.26 6.45 2.24
C SER A 304 9.13 6.71 0.76
N TRP A 305 9.87 7.72 0.30
CA TRP A 305 9.86 8.21 -1.08
C TRP A 305 11.29 8.40 -1.55
N ILE A 306 11.66 7.65 -2.58
CA ILE A 306 12.99 7.65 -3.19
C ILE A 306 12.85 8.08 -4.65
N LEU A 307 13.68 9.02 -5.06
CA LEU A 307 13.82 9.44 -6.45
C LEU A 307 14.99 8.70 -7.09
N LEU A 308 14.79 8.19 -8.30
CA LEU A 308 15.84 7.74 -9.19
C LEU A 308 16.15 8.88 -10.16
N GLU A 309 17.37 9.39 -10.14
CA GLU A 309 17.81 10.48 -11.04
C GLU A 309 19.14 10.12 -11.73
N PRO A 310 19.41 10.62 -12.96
CA PRO A 310 20.69 10.40 -13.63
C PRO A 310 21.90 10.81 -12.80
N ASP A 311 23.00 10.05 -12.93
CA ASP A 311 24.32 10.43 -12.43
C ASP A 311 24.94 11.51 -13.34
N ASN A 312 24.44 12.74 -13.24
CA ASN A 312 25.05 13.93 -13.86
C ASN A 312 26.09 14.58 -12.94
#